data_AF-A0A7W1LAN7-F1
#
_entry.id   AF-A0A7W1LAN7-F1
#
_cell.length_a   1.000
_cell.length_b   1.000
_cell.length_c   1.000
_cell.angle_alpha   90.00
_cell.angle_beta   90.00
_cell.angle_gamma   90.00
#
_symmetry.space_group_name_H-M   'P 1'
#
loop_
_entity.id
_entity.type
_entity.pdbx_description
1 polymer ?
#
loop_
_entity_poly.entity_id
_entity_poly.type
_entity_poly.pdbx_seq_one_letter_code
_entity_poly.pdbx_strand_id
1 'polypeptide(L)'
;MSDFIHSKSRSWGYWIQKDFPILEGWRKPDKDSTAQVIDKKTKKTVELNNYSLTHIDSSVSEENVSLLEENVEEITSDDLNSLVNAAIHQVVKPLLPKCVFWEYKESNLLPPKISIETFKDDPDSCLPMKYMFALAGYSSVKSSIEDAQKRPKGLRNLLKRVSDKSTEHLHKVWRDYKNIRLQLIQNGDNIDAQVEDTYNAFDFSSRSDGFKRFITFLLLVSAKAEINELENTLYLHDEPDISLHPSGARYLRDELIKISKKNLVLYSTHSIFMIDRNIINRHLIVEKKNEVTDVREVNVSNFVDEEVIYNAIGYSTFENLKAKNIIFEGWRDKKLFEFAIEHLPQTRRKLKKTLSEIGFCFAKGVKDIGRITPMLELAGREYLIVSDSDKPAIEQQQKYEGDGLWMRYDELLSDKSLVTAEDFIKPLAFNSAIQKIKNENSSLPDFPIEDLKNPFGRLFVIQKWLESNHISKENTKTILDELKTSLISNLKPSHLEPKYFDLLDEIAKQF
;
A
#
# COMPACT_ATOMS: atom_id res chain seq x y z
N MET A 1 -16.17 -19.52 -17.54
CA MET A 1 -16.28 -18.30 -16.70
C MET A 1 -17.41 -18.57 -15.71
N SER A 2 -17.10 -19.15 -14.55
CA SER A 2 -18.10 -19.52 -13.55
C SER A 2 -17.48 -19.42 -12.16
N ASP A 3 -18.24 -18.78 -11.26
CA ASP A 3 -18.00 -18.55 -9.84
C ASP A 3 -17.15 -17.33 -9.43
N PHE A 4 -17.43 -16.21 -10.11
CA PHE A 4 -17.54 -14.93 -9.40
C PHE A 4 -18.88 -14.94 -8.65
N ILE A 5 -18.97 -14.34 -7.47
CA ILE A 5 -20.26 -14.17 -6.77
C ILE A 5 -21.23 -13.41 -7.70
N HIS A 6 -22.07 -14.17 -8.42
CA HIS A 6 -23.33 -13.69 -8.95
C HIS A 6 -24.38 -13.96 -7.88
N SER A 7 -24.35 -13.22 -6.77
CA SER A 7 -25.46 -13.22 -5.82
C SER A 7 -26.23 -11.91 -5.91
N LYS A 8 -27.54 -12.08 -6.13
CA LYS A 8 -28.71 -11.22 -5.93
C LYS A 8 -28.62 -9.77 -6.46
N SER A 9 -29.45 -9.51 -7.48
CA SER A 9 -29.82 -8.20 -8.06
C SER A 9 -28.88 -7.05 -7.71
N ARG A 10 -28.00 -6.67 -8.65
CA ARG A 10 -27.37 -5.33 -8.58
C ARG A 10 -28.50 -4.30 -8.50
N SER A 11 -28.72 -3.75 -7.32
CA SER A 11 -29.65 -2.64 -7.12
C SER A 11 -28.89 -1.35 -7.41
N TRP A 12 -29.53 -0.47 -8.17
CA TRP A 12 -28.96 0.80 -8.57
C TRP A 12 -29.68 1.87 -7.75
N GLY A 13 -28.91 2.60 -6.94
CA GLY A 13 -29.38 3.79 -6.24
C GLY A 13 -28.80 5.03 -6.92
N TYR A 14 -29.62 6.07 -7.06
CA TYR A 14 -29.21 7.37 -7.55
C TYR A 14 -29.81 8.44 -6.64
N TRP A 15 -29.25 9.64 -6.71
CA TRP A 15 -29.81 10.78 -6.00
C TRP A 15 -31.15 11.15 -6.64
N ILE A 16 -32.22 10.96 -5.89
CA ILE A 16 -33.55 11.47 -6.23
C ILE A 16 -33.57 12.93 -5.78
N GLN A 17 -33.65 13.87 -6.72
CA GLN A 17 -33.93 15.24 -6.37
C GLN A 17 -35.40 15.36 -5.99
N LYS A 18 -35.64 15.90 -4.78
CA LYS A 18 -36.97 16.24 -4.30
C LYS A 18 -37.17 17.74 -4.49
N ASP A 19 -38.41 18.13 -4.80
CA ASP A 19 -38.88 19.53 -4.76
C ASP A 19 -38.31 20.49 -5.81
N PHE A 20 -38.21 20.07 -7.08
CA PHE A 20 -37.96 21.00 -8.20
C PHE A 20 -39.28 21.44 -8.83
N PRO A 21 -39.47 22.74 -9.10
CA PRO A 21 -40.61 23.21 -9.86
C PRO A 21 -40.50 22.71 -11.29
N ILE A 22 -41.52 21.98 -11.74
CA ILE A 22 -41.65 21.61 -13.14
C ILE A 22 -42.07 22.87 -13.90
N LEU A 23 -41.33 23.21 -14.95
CA LEU A 23 -41.67 24.33 -15.80
C LEU A 23 -43.06 24.13 -16.42
N GLU A 24 -43.82 25.22 -16.50
CA GLU A 24 -45.17 25.20 -17.04
C GLU A 24 -45.20 24.71 -18.50
N GLY A 25 -46.25 23.96 -18.84
CA GLY A 25 -46.47 23.41 -20.18
C GLY A 25 -45.82 22.03 -20.44
N TRP A 26 -44.94 21.53 -19.57
CA TRP A 26 -44.46 20.15 -19.68
C TRP A 26 -45.53 19.15 -19.23
N ARG A 27 -45.70 18.08 -20.01
CA ARG A 27 -46.66 17.00 -19.79
C ARG A 27 -46.06 15.65 -20.18
N LYS A 28 -46.67 14.58 -19.68
CA LYS A 28 -46.32 13.20 -19.99
C LYS A 28 -47.38 12.60 -20.92
N PRO A 29 -47.02 12.16 -22.15
CA PRO A 29 -47.95 11.44 -23.01
C PRO A 29 -48.56 10.21 -22.34
N ASP A 30 -49.87 9.99 -22.52
CA ASP A 30 -50.49 8.71 -22.20
C ASP A 30 -49.91 7.63 -23.13
N LYS A 31 -49.55 6.48 -22.55
CA LYS A 31 -48.94 5.36 -23.26
C LYS A 31 -49.90 4.72 -24.27
N ASP A 32 -51.19 4.77 -23.99
CA ASP A 32 -52.23 4.20 -24.85
C ASP A 32 -52.79 5.23 -25.84
N SER A 33 -52.32 6.48 -25.80
CA SER A 33 -52.74 7.52 -26.74
C SER A 33 -52.29 7.21 -28.16
N THR A 34 -53.22 7.38 -29.11
CA THR A 34 -52.98 7.31 -30.55
C THR A 34 -53.00 8.69 -31.21
N ALA A 35 -53.00 9.76 -30.41
CA ALA A 35 -53.03 11.12 -30.91
C ALA A 35 -51.79 11.40 -31.78
N GLN A 36 -52.02 12.00 -32.94
CA GLN A 36 -50.97 12.37 -33.87
C GLN A 36 -50.60 13.85 -33.69
N VAL A 37 -49.31 14.11 -33.52
CA VAL A 37 -48.75 15.46 -33.36
C VAL A 37 -47.69 15.73 -34.43
N ILE A 38 -47.42 17.01 -34.70
CA ILE A 38 -46.36 17.42 -35.62
C ILE A 38 -45.10 17.71 -34.81
N ASP A 39 -44.05 16.92 -35.02
CA ASP A 39 -42.75 17.19 -34.40
C ASP A 39 -42.19 18.52 -34.94
N LYS A 40 -41.93 19.48 -34.04
CA LYS A 40 -41.49 20.84 -34.41
C LYS A 40 -40.17 20.85 -35.20
N LYS A 41 -39.29 19.88 -34.98
CA LYS A 41 -37.94 19.78 -35.58
C LYS A 41 -37.97 19.05 -36.92
N THR A 42 -38.68 17.93 -37.02
CA THR A 42 -38.70 17.09 -38.22
C THR A 42 -39.85 17.42 -39.17
N LYS A 43 -40.85 18.17 -38.72
CA LYS A 43 -42.09 18.54 -39.44
C LYS A 43 -42.92 17.34 -39.90
N LYS A 44 -42.70 16.16 -39.32
CA LYS A 44 -43.46 14.95 -39.62
C LYS A 44 -44.56 14.74 -38.59
N THR A 45 -45.65 14.13 -39.05
CA THR A 45 -46.69 13.59 -38.18
C THR A 45 -46.18 12.34 -37.49
N VAL A 46 -46.28 12.30 -36.17
CA VAL A 46 -45.81 11.24 -35.29
C VAL A 46 -46.85 10.97 -34.20
N GLU A 47 -46.95 9.74 -33.72
CA GLU A 47 -47.83 9.43 -32.58
C GLU A 47 -47.20 9.95 -31.28
N LEU A 48 -48.03 10.53 -30.42
CA LEU A 48 -47.63 11.23 -29.20
C LEU A 48 -46.95 10.30 -28.18
N ASN A 49 -47.41 9.04 -28.11
CA ASN A 49 -46.86 7.99 -27.24
C ASN A 49 -45.40 7.59 -27.54
N ASN A 50 -44.84 8.01 -28.69
CA ASN A 50 -43.43 7.80 -29.03
C ASN A 50 -42.48 8.68 -28.20
N TYR A 51 -43.00 9.71 -27.53
CA TYR A 51 -42.22 10.63 -26.72
C TYR A 51 -42.44 10.36 -25.24
N SER A 52 -41.37 10.46 -24.46
CA SER A 52 -41.47 10.32 -23.01
C SER A 52 -41.94 11.60 -22.31
N LEU A 53 -41.80 12.76 -22.97
CA LEU A 53 -42.22 14.09 -22.52
C LEU A 53 -42.64 14.93 -23.71
N THR A 54 -43.61 15.81 -23.50
CA THR A 54 -44.02 16.83 -24.46
C THR A 54 -44.16 18.18 -23.79
N HIS A 55 -43.93 19.25 -24.54
CA HIS A 55 -44.19 20.61 -24.09
C HIS A 55 -45.33 21.19 -24.93
N ILE A 56 -46.41 21.58 -24.26
CA ILE A 56 -47.55 22.23 -24.90
C ILE A 56 -47.25 23.72 -24.95
N ASP A 57 -47.19 24.22 -26.18
CA ASP A 57 -46.99 25.63 -26.44
C ASP A 57 -48.31 26.38 -26.18
N SER A 58 -48.26 27.46 -25.41
CA SER A 58 -49.44 28.28 -25.09
C SER A 58 -49.97 29.07 -26.30
N SER A 59 -49.29 29.01 -27.45
CA SER A 59 -49.73 29.60 -28.71
C SER A 59 -50.70 28.73 -29.53
N VAL A 60 -51.14 27.57 -29.01
CA VAL A 60 -52.04 26.64 -29.70
C VAL A 60 -53.50 27.04 -29.46
N SER A 61 -54.37 26.91 -30.47
CA SER A 61 -55.80 27.25 -30.37
C SER A 61 -56.53 26.42 -29.31
N GLU A 62 -57.51 27.00 -28.61
CA GLU A 62 -58.23 26.35 -27.47
C GLU A 62 -58.77 24.94 -27.82
N GLU A 63 -59.37 24.74 -29.00
CA GLU A 63 -59.85 23.41 -29.44
C GLU A 63 -58.74 22.34 -29.53
N ASN A 64 -57.53 22.73 -29.93
CA ASN A 64 -56.40 21.81 -30.05
C ASN A 64 -55.75 21.55 -28.69
N VAL A 65 -55.88 22.47 -27.72
CA VAL A 65 -55.42 22.28 -26.34
C VAL A 65 -56.30 21.24 -25.64
N SER A 66 -57.63 21.33 -25.75
CA SER A 66 -58.54 20.35 -25.14
C SER A 66 -58.33 18.93 -25.65
N LEU A 67 -58.11 18.76 -26.96
CA LEU A 67 -57.80 17.45 -27.56
C LEU A 67 -56.45 16.89 -27.08
N LEU A 68 -55.47 17.74 -26.79
CA LEU A 68 -54.17 17.32 -26.27
C LEU A 68 -54.24 16.98 -24.78
N GLU A 69 -55.02 17.74 -24.00
CA GLU A 69 -55.22 17.50 -22.56
C GLU A 69 -55.86 16.13 -22.28
N GLU A 70 -56.70 15.61 -23.18
CA GLU A 70 -57.26 14.25 -23.09
C GLU A 70 -56.22 13.13 -23.34
N ASN A 71 -55.03 13.46 -23.85
CA ASN A 71 -54.01 12.50 -24.28
C ASN A 71 -52.69 12.62 -23.51
N VAL A 72 -52.66 13.44 -22.45
CA VAL A 72 -51.48 13.70 -21.65
C VAL A 72 -51.82 13.78 -20.17
N GLU A 73 -50.88 13.35 -19.34
CA GLU A 73 -50.95 13.44 -17.88
C GLU A 73 -50.09 14.59 -17.37
N GLU A 74 -50.40 15.08 -16.17
CA GLU A 74 -49.47 15.92 -15.42
C GLU A 74 -48.19 15.14 -15.14
N ILE A 75 -47.07 15.75 -15.52
CA ILE A 75 -45.75 15.21 -15.23
C ILE A 75 -45.45 15.40 -13.74
N THR A 76 -44.89 14.38 -13.11
CA THR A 76 -44.40 14.46 -11.73
C THR A 76 -42.87 14.57 -11.69
N SER A 77 -42.33 14.99 -10.54
CA SER A 77 -40.88 14.96 -10.31
C SER A 77 -40.32 13.52 -10.41
N ASP A 78 -41.12 12.51 -10.06
CA ASP A 78 -40.76 11.10 -10.17
C ASP A 78 -40.64 10.63 -11.63
N ASP A 79 -41.47 11.16 -12.54
CA ASP A 79 -41.35 10.88 -13.97
C ASP A 79 -40.07 11.47 -14.55
N LEU A 80 -39.74 12.73 -14.21
CA LEU A 80 -38.48 13.36 -14.62
C LEU A 80 -37.27 12.60 -14.08
N ASN A 81 -37.30 12.26 -12.79
CA ASN A 81 -36.27 11.43 -12.18
C ASN A 81 -36.11 10.14 -13.01
N SER A 82 -37.19 9.39 -13.25
CA SER A 82 -37.16 8.14 -14.03
C SER A 82 -36.49 8.27 -15.40
N LEU A 83 -36.72 9.36 -16.13
CA LEU A 83 -36.11 9.61 -17.43
C LEU A 83 -34.62 9.96 -17.33
N VAL A 84 -34.27 10.85 -16.42
CA VAL A 84 -32.87 11.19 -16.13
C VAL A 84 -32.11 9.93 -15.70
N ASN A 85 -32.74 9.05 -14.92
CA ASN A 85 -32.16 7.78 -14.48
C ASN A 85 -31.88 6.83 -15.64
N ALA A 86 -32.82 6.70 -16.58
CA ALA A 86 -32.62 5.89 -17.76
C ALA A 86 -31.41 6.38 -18.58
N ALA A 87 -31.28 7.71 -18.74
CA ALA A 87 -30.16 8.33 -19.43
C ALA A 87 -28.83 8.13 -18.68
N ILE A 88 -28.79 8.41 -17.37
CA ILE A 88 -27.60 8.18 -16.52
C ILE A 88 -27.18 6.71 -16.58
N HIS A 89 -28.13 5.78 -16.50
CA HIS A 89 -27.83 4.35 -16.54
C HIS A 89 -27.18 3.93 -17.86
N GLN A 90 -27.62 4.47 -19.00
CA GLN A 90 -27.00 4.20 -20.30
C GLN A 90 -25.55 4.71 -20.37
N VAL A 91 -25.24 5.83 -19.72
CA VAL A 91 -23.91 6.45 -19.72
C VAL A 91 -22.97 5.80 -18.69
N VAL A 92 -23.44 5.59 -17.46
CA VAL A 92 -22.61 5.17 -16.32
C VAL A 92 -22.35 3.66 -16.31
N LYS A 93 -23.34 2.84 -16.66
CA LYS A 93 -23.22 1.37 -16.58
C LYS A 93 -22.02 0.82 -17.39
N PRO A 94 -21.73 1.28 -18.61
CA PRO A 94 -20.55 0.84 -19.36
C PRO A 94 -19.22 1.29 -18.75
N LEU A 95 -19.23 2.37 -17.95
CA LEU A 95 -18.03 2.96 -17.35
C LEU A 95 -17.68 2.33 -15.99
N LEU A 96 -18.61 1.61 -15.36
CA LEU A 96 -18.36 1.01 -14.06
C LEU A 96 -17.35 -0.13 -14.14
N PRO A 97 -16.41 -0.21 -13.18
CA PRO A 97 -15.44 -1.27 -13.16
C PRO A 97 -16.13 -2.62 -12.95
N LYS A 98 -15.53 -3.68 -13.49
CA LYS A 98 -15.92 -5.04 -13.10
C LYS A 98 -15.63 -5.20 -11.61
N CYS A 99 -16.50 -5.85 -10.86
CA CYS A 99 -16.25 -6.13 -9.44
C CYS A 99 -15.98 -7.63 -9.26
N VAL A 100 -14.86 -7.94 -8.62
CA VAL A 100 -14.41 -9.30 -8.34
C VAL A 100 -14.10 -9.39 -6.87
N PHE A 101 -14.85 -10.22 -6.15
CA PHE A 101 -14.48 -10.67 -4.82
C PHE A 101 -13.84 -12.06 -4.95
N TRP A 102 -12.58 -12.17 -4.57
CA TRP A 102 -11.81 -13.40 -4.71
C TRP A 102 -11.66 -14.11 -3.36
N GLU A 103 -11.93 -15.41 -3.39
CA GLU A 103 -11.72 -16.32 -2.26
C GLU A 103 -10.99 -17.56 -2.75
N TYR A 104 -10.12 -18.09 -1.90
CA TYR A 104 -9.53 -19.39 -2.14
C TYR A 104 -10.60 -20.49 -2.05
N LYS A 105 -10.63 -21.38 -3.05
CA LYS A 105 -11.42 -22.61 -3.04
C LYS A 105 -10.49 -23.77 -3.41
N GLU A 106 -10.62 -24.91 -2.74
CA GLU A 106 -9.78 -26.08 -3.06
C GLU A 106 -10.04 -26.57 -4.50
N SER A 107 -11.25 -26.38 -5.03
CA SER A 107 -11.60 -26.66 -6.43
C SER A 107 -10.83 -25.82 -7.46
N ASN A 108 -10.25 -24.70 -7.02
CA ASN A 108 -9.43 -23.82 -7.84
C ASN A 108 -7.94 -24.21 -7.81
N LEU A 109 -7.53 -25.16 -6.96
CA LEU A 109 -6.18 -25.68 -6.95
C LEU A 109 -5.94 -26.49 -8.23
N LEU A 110 -4.72 -26.42 -8.78
CA LEU A 110 -4.35 -27.22 -9.95
C LEU A 110 -4.41 -28.72 -9.57
N PRO A 111 -5.33 -29.52 -10.17
CA PRO A 111 -5.50 -30.91 -9.78
C PRO A 111 -4.31 -31.74 -10.27
N PRO A 112 -3.94 -32.82 -9.54
CA PRO A 112 -2.74 -33.60 -9.85
C PRO A 112 -2.82 -34.32 -11.20
N LYS A 113 -4.03 -34.57 -11.69
CA LYS A 113 -4.28 -35.28 -12.95
C LYS A 113 -5.42 -34.61 -13.72
N ILE A 114 -5.16 -34.26 -14.96
CA ILE A 114 -6.11 -33.56 -15.84
C ILE A 114 -6.29 -34.35 -17.14
N SER A 115 -7.54 -34.64 -17.52
CA SER A 115 -7.85 -35.28 -18.81
C SER A 115 -7.50 -34.34 -19.97
N ILE A 116 -6.70 -34.82 -20.92
CA ILE A 116 -6.28 -34.03 -22.09
C ILE A 116 -7.50 -33.67 -22.94
N GLU A 117 -8.36 -34.64 -23.25
CA GLU A 117 -9.54 -34.42 -24.10
C GLU A 117 -10.53 -33.46 -23.45
N THR A 118 -10.83 -33.65 -22.16
CA THR A 118 -11.75 -32.78 -21.42
C THR A 118 -11.23 -31.33 -21.38
N PHE A 119 -9.96 -31.13 -21.07
CA PHE A 119 -9.37 -29.79 -21.01
C PHE A 119 -9.21 -29.14 -22.40
N LYS A 120 -8.94 -29.94 -23.43
CA LYS A 120 -8.83 -29.47 -24.81
C LYS A 120 -10.17 -28.92 -25.31
N ASP A 121 -11.27 -29.62 -25.03
CA ASP A 121 -12.61 -29.21 -25.46
C ASP A 121 -13.23 -28.15 -24.56
N ASP A 122 -12.97 -28.20 -23.26
CA ASP A 122 -13.38 -27.18 -22.29
C ASP A 122 -12.19 -26.72 -21.42
N PRO A 123 -11.46 -25.68 -21.85
CA PRO A 123 -10.36 -25.12 -21.04
C PRO A 123 -10.82 -24.51 -19.71
N ASP A 124 -12.11 -24.17 -19.56
CA ASP A 124 -12.64 -23.68 -18.30
C ASP A 124 -12.79 -24.79 -17.24
N SER A 125 -12.71 -26.07 -17.64
CA SER A 125 -12.65 -27.22 -16.72
C SER A 125 -11.44 -27.19 -15.79
N CYS A 126 -10.36 -26.49 -16.16
CA CYS A 126 -9.19 -26.28 -15.32
C CYS A 126 -8.61 -24.87 -15.53
N LEU A 127 -9.21 -23.89 -14.85
CA LEU A 127 -8.80 -22.48 -14.94
C LEU A 127 -7.31 -22.23 -14.66
N PRO A 128 -6.65 -22.84 -13.65
CA PRO A 128 -5.23 -22.63 -13.43
C PRO A 128 -4.39 -23.04 -14.65
N MET A 129 -4.66 -24.21 -15.24
CA MET A 129 -3.93 -24.66 -16.43
C MET A 129 -4.25 -23.81 -17.66
N LYS A 130 -5.49 -23.33 -17.83
CA LYS A 130 -5.83 -22.38 -18.89
C LYS A 130 -4.97 -21.11 -18.83
N TYR A 131 -4.81 -20.52 -17.65
CA TYR A 131 -3.98 -19.33 -17.51
C TYR A 131 -2.48 -19.62 -17.60
N MET A 132 -2.02 -20.84 -17.26
CA MET A 132 -0.65 -21.28 -17.59
C MET A 132 -0.40 -21.25 -19.11
N PHE A 133 -1.36 -21.73 -19.92
CA PHE A 133 -1.27 -21.65 -21.38
C PHE A 133 -1.27 -20.20 -21.88
N ALA A 134 -2.14 -19.35 -21.33
CA ALA A 134 -2.22 -17.94 -21.69
C ALA A 134 -0.92 -17.19 -21.35
N LEU A 135 -0.34 -17.44 -20.16
CA LEU A 135 0.98 -16.93 -19.75
C LEU A 135 2.10 -17.32 -20.72
N ALA A 136 2.01 -18.52 -21.31
CA ALA A 136 2.95 -18.99 -22.30
C ALA A 136 2.70 -18.45 -23.72
N GLY A 137 1.70 -17.57 -23.90
CA GLY A 137 1.38 -16.90 -25.16
C GLY A 137 0.43 -17.68 -26.07
N TYR A 138 -0.24 -18.73 -25.57
CA TYR A 138 -1.21 -19.48 -26.36
C TYR A 138 -2.62 -18.91 -26.19
N SER A 139 -3.16 -18.32 -27.26
CA SER A 139 -4.50 -17.73 -27.28
C SER A 139 -5.63 -18.78 -27.36
N SER A 140 -5.35 -19.96 -27.92
CA SER A 140 -6.31 -21.06 -28.03
C SER A 140 -5.67 -22.36 -27.56
N VAL A 141 -6.14 -22.87 -26.42
CA VAL A 141 -5.71 -24.15 -25.84
C VAL A 141 -5.96 -25.30 -26.81
N LYS A 142 -7.17 -25.37 -27.40
CA LYS A 142 -7.58 -26.43 -28.32
C LYS A 142 -6.63 -26.58 -29.50
N SER A 143 -6.44 -25.49 -30.26
CA SER A 143 -5.55 -25.51 -31.44
C SER A 143 -4.10 -25.82 -31.06
N SER A 144 -3.62 -25.30 -29.93
CA SER A 144 -2.26 -25.55 -29.45
C SER A 144 -2.01 -27.02 -29.15
N ILE A 145 -2.98 -27.69 -28.50
CA ILE A 145 -2.90 -29.13 -28.20
C ILE A 145 -3.01 -29.95 -29.49
N GLU A 146 -3.98 -29.66 -30.37
CA GLU A 146 -4.18 -30.38 -31.64
C GLU A 146 -2.93 -30.31 -32.54
N ASP A 147 -2.33 -29.13 -32.66
CA ASP A 147 -1.11 -28.94 -33.45
C ASP A 147 0.11 -29.63 -32.84
N ALA A 148 0.19 -29.68 -31.51
CA ALA A 148 1.25 -30.37 -30.79
C ALA A 148 1.12 -31.90 -30.91
N GLN A 149 -0.10 -32.44 -30.94
CA GLN A 149 -0.35 -33.87 -31.10
C GLN A 149 0.03 -34.39 -32.50
N LYS A 150 0.03 -33.54 -33.52
CA LYS A 150 0.48 -33.89 -34.89
C LYS A 150 1.98 -34.22 -34.99
N ARG A 151 2.79 -33.90 -33.98
CA ARG A 151 4.27 -33.99 -34.04
C ARG A 151 4.79 -35.00 -33.01
N PRO A 152 5.83 -35.78 -33.32
CA PRO A 152 6.50 -36.61 -32.32
C PRO A 152 6.99 -35.77 -31.14
N LYS A 153 6.64 -36.17 -29.91
CA LYS A 153 6.95 -35.44 -28.65
C LYS A 153 6.41 -34.00 -28.60
N GLY A 154 5.51 -33.61 -29.50
CA GLY A 154 5.03 -32.23 -29.61
C GLY A 154 4.26 -31.78 -28.37
N LEU A 155 3.34 -32.61 -27.87
CA LEU A 155 2.59 -32.31 -26.64
C LEU A 155 3.52 -32.18 -25.42
N ARG A 156 4.46 -33.12 -25.23
CA ARG A 156 5.48 -33.02 -24.18
C ARG A 156 6.26 -31.70 -24.23
N ASN A 157 6.67 -31.27 -25.41
CA ASN A 157 7.41 -30.02 -25.59
C ASN A 157 6.52 -28.79 -25.36
N LEU A 158 5.24 -28.84 -25.73
CA LEU A 158 4.25 -27.79 -25.44
C LEU A 158 4.07 -27.63 -23.93
N LEU A 159 3.74 -28.72 -23.23
CA LEU A 159 3.55 -28.73 -21.78
C LEU A 159 4.81 -28.22 -21.06
N LYS A 160 6.00 -28.63 -21.49
CA LYS A 160 7.25 -28.10 -20.95
C LYS A 160 7.35 -26.58 -21.09
N ARG A 161 7.05 -26.00 -22.26
CA ARG A 161 7.09 -24.54 -22.45
C ARG A 161 6.08 -23.82 -21.56
N VAL A 162 4.89 -24.39 -21.41
CA VAL A 162 3.82 -23.87 -20.53
C VAL A 162 4.27 -23.88 -19.06
N SER A 163 4.83 -25.01 -18.61
CA SER A 163 5.43 -25.18 -17.28
C SER A 163 6.58 -24.20 -17.02
N ASP A 164 7.53 -24.09 -17.95
CA ASP A 164 8.68 -23.19 -17.84
C ASP A 164 8.20 -21.74 -17.66
N LYS A 165 7.25 -21.28 -18.49
CA LYS A 165 6.70 -19.91 -18.41
C LYS A 165 5.94 -19.64 -17.12
N SER A 166 5.20 -20.62 -16.63
CA SER A 166 4.47 -20.50 -15.36
C SER A 166 5.44 -20.47 -14.17
N THR A 167 6.54 -21.22 -14.26
CA THR A 167 7.62 -21.20 -13.26
C THR A 167 8.38 -19.87 -13.28
N GLU A 168 8.67 -19.31 -14.46
CA GLU A 168 9.27 -17.98 -14.59
C GLU A 168 8.41 -16.90 -13.90
N HIS A 169 7.08 -16.96 -14.11
CA HIS A 169 6.14 -16.06 -13.44
C HIS A 169 6.15 -16.25 -11.92
N LEU A 170 6.11 -17.49 -11.45
CA LEU A 170 6.25 -17.82 -10.02
C LEU A 170 7.52 -17.20 -9.43
N HIS A 171 8.69 -17.37 -10.05
CA HIS A 171 9.96 -16.83 -9.54
C HIS A 171 10.04 -15.31 -9.62
N LYS A 172 9.38 -14.69 -10.60
CA LYS A 172 9.30 -13.23 -10.73
C LYS A 172 8.57 -12.60 -9.53
N VAL A 173 7.47 -13.24 -9.12
CA VAL A 173 6.63 -12.75 -8.01
C VAL A 173 7.15 -13.25 -6.66
N TRP A 174 7.36 -14.55 -6.50
CA TRP A 174 7.75 -15.19 -5.24
C TRP A 174 9.24 -15.62 -5.25
N ARG A 175 10.13 -14.68 -4.94
CA ARG A 175 11.58 -14.81 -5.17
C ARG A 175 12.31 -15.76 -4.22
N ASP A 176 11.71 -16.11 -3.08
CA ASP A 176 12.31 -17.04 -2.11
C ASP A 176 12.32 -18.49 -2.60
N TYR A 177 11.44 -18.84 -3.55
CA TYR A 177 11.20 -20.22 -3.99
C TYR A 177 11.92 -20.57 -5.31
N LYS A 178 13.20 -20.21 -5.43
CA LYS A 178 13.99 -20.44 -6.66
C LYS A 178 14.14 -21.91 -7.07
N ASN A 179 14.06 -22.82 -6.09
CA ASN A 179 14.24 -24.26 -6.32
C ASN A 179 12.94 -24.97 -6.69
N ILE A 180 11.80 -24.30 -6.58
CA ILE A 180 10.51 -24.90 -6.95
C ILE A 180 10.21 -24.66 -8.42
N ARG A 181 9.72 -25.69 -9.10
CA ARG A 181 9.25 -25.65 -10.48
C ARG A 181 7.85 -26.24 -10.60
N LEU A 182 7.03 -25.64 -11.44
CA LEU A 182 5.73 -26.19 -11.82
C LEU A 182 5.95 -27.08 -13.04
N GLN A 183 5.45 -28.31 -13.01
CA GLN A 183 5.59 -29.27 -14.11
C GLN A 183 4.24 -29.80 -14.56
N LEU A 184 4.10 -29.92 -15.88
CA LEU A 184 3.01 -30.57 -16.58
C LEU A 184 3.62 -31.69 -17.42
N ILE A 185 3.29 -32.94 -17.06
CA ILE A 185 3.87 -34.14 -17.70
C ILE A 185 2.76 -34.89 -18.40
N GLN A 186 2.97 -35.22 -19.67
CA GLN A 186 2.06 -36.10 -20.39
C GLN A 186 2.15 -37.53 -19.83
N ASN A 187 1.02 -38.07 -19.37
CA ASN A 187 0.89 -39.44 -18.89
C ASN A 187 -0.35 -40.12 -19.52
N GLY A 188 -0.13 -40.84 -20.62
CA GLY A 188 -1.21 -41.40 -21.43
C GLY A 188 -2.16 -40.31 -21.92
N ASP A 189 -3.45 -40.48 -21.61
CA ASP A 189 -4.54 -39.53 -21.94
C ASP A 189 -4.69 -38.40 -20.92
N ASN A 190 -3.78 -38.29 -19.96
CA ASN A 190 -3.82 -37.29 -18.90
C ASN A 190 -2.54 -36.44 -18.88
N ILE A 191 -2.66 -35.30 -18.21
CA ILE A 191 -1.56 -34.42 -17.82
C ILE A 191 -1.43 -34.55 -16.31
N ASP A 192 -0.26 -35.00 -15.85
CA ASP A 192 0.09 -34.97 -14.44
C ASP A 192 0.67 -33.59 -14.12
N ALA A 193 0.07 -32.89 -13.15
CA ALA A 193 0.49 -31.58 -12.70
C ALA A 193 1.14 -31.68 -11.32
N GLN A 194 2.41 -31.31 -11.24
CA GLN A 194 3.19 -31.48 -10.03
C GLN A 194 4.10 -30.28 -9.73
N VAL A 195 4.50 -30.18 -8.47
CA VAL A 195 5.47 -29.22 -7.95
C VAL A 195 6.77 -29.98 -7.72
N GLU A 196 7.79 -29.68 -8.51
CA GLU A 196 9.15 -30.21 -8.35
C GLU A 196 9.95 -29.30 -7.42
N ASP A 197 10.54 -29.87 -6.37
CA ASP A 197 11.61 -29.27 -5.57
C ASP A 197 12.96 -29.84 -6.04
N THR A 198 14.03 -29.62 -5.28
CA THR A 198 15.41 -29.97 -5.64
C THR A 198 15.59 -31.45 -6.05
N TYR A 199 14.85 -32.37 -5.42
CA TYR A 199 15.00 -33.81 -5.66
C TYR A 199 13.68 -34.57 -5.86
N ASN A 200 12.55 -33.97 -5.49
CA ASN A 200 11.28 -34.69 -5.37
C ASN A 200 10.15 -33.91 -6.05
N ALA A 201 9.21 -34.64 -6.64
CA ALA A 201 7.97 -34.10 -7.17
C ALA A 201 6.80 -34.43 -6.23
N PHE A 202 5.91 -33.47 -6.05
CA PHE A 202 4.73 -33.59 -5.20
C PHE A 202 3.50 -33.05 -5.90
N ASP A 203 2.34 -33.64 -5.60
CA ASP A 203 1.06 -33.05 -5.98
C ASP A 203 0.88 -31.68 -5.30
N PHE A 204 0.18 -30.76 -5.96
CA PHE A 204 -0.17 -29.47 -5.37
C PHE A 204 -0.94 -29.61 -4.06
N SER A 205 -1.82 -30.61 -3.97
CA SER A 205 -2.62 -30.93 -2.77
C SER A 205 -1.78 -31.35 -1.56
N SER A 206 -0.56 -31.86 -1.80
CA SER A 206 0.37 -32.32 -0.76
C SER A 206 1.24 -31.20 -0.20
N ARG A 207 1.11 -29.97 -0.71
CA ARG A 207 1.85 -28.79 -0.24
C ARG A 207 1.12 -28.10 0.92
N SER A 208 1.85 -27.25 1.66
CA SER A 208 1.28 -26.48 2.77
C SER A 208 0.13 -25.58 2.31
N ASP A 209 -0.81 -25.29 3.21
CA ASP A 209 -1.98 -24.47 2.91
C ASP A 209 -1.61 -23.10 2.34
N GLY A 210 -0.64 -22.41 2.95
CA GLY A 210 -0.13 -21.13 2.43
C GLY A 210 0.45 -21.24 1.02
N PHE A 211 1.16 -22.33 0.70
CA PHE A 211 1.65 -22.56 -0.66
C PHE A 211 0.48 -22.74 -1.64
N LYS A 212 -0.50 -23.58 -1.29
CA LYS A 212 -1.69 -23.84 -2.13
C LYS A 212 -2.48 -22.57 -2.42
N ARG A 213 -2.70 -21.74 -1.40
CA ARG A 213 -3.40 -20.45 -1.55
C ARG A 213 -2.63 -19.50 -2.47
N PHE A 214 -1.34 -19.31 -2.21
CA PHE A 214 -0.56 -18.34 -2.96
C PHE A 214 -0.33 -18.81 -4.40
N ILE A 215 -0.08 -20.10 -4.65
CA ILE A 215 0.07 -20.59 -6.02
C ILE A 215 -1.23 -20.49 -6.82
N THR A 216 -2.38 -20.74 -6.19
CA THR A 216 -3.68 -20.56 -6.82
C THR A 216 -3.95 -19.08 -7.13
N PHE A 217 -3.60 -18.16 -6.24
CA PHE A 217 -3.63 -16.73 -6.53
C PHE A 217 -2.71 -16.36 -7.70
N LEU A 218 -1.49 -16.90 -7.73
CA LEU A 218 -0.53 -16.59 -8.79
C LEU A 218 -1.04 -17.04 -10.16
N LEU A 219 -1.62 -18.23 -10.25
CA LEU A 219 -2.13 -18.79 -11.51
C LEU A 219 -3.49 -18.22 -11.94
N LEU A 220 -4.35 -17.79 -11.01
CA LEU A 220 -5.70 -17.33 -11.34
C LEU A 220 -5.86 -15.80 -11.38
N VAL A 221 -5.03 -15.06 -10.65
CA VAL A 221 -5.17 -13.60 -10.50
C VAL A 221 -3.95 -12.88 -11.05
N SER A 222 -2.76 -13.16 -10.51
CA SER A 222 -1.53 -12.49 -10.95
C SER A 222 -1.22 -12.81 -12.42
N ALA A 223 -1.42 -14.06 -12.85
CA ALA A 223 -1.28 -14.47 -14.25
C ALA A 223 -2.18 -13.65 -15.17
N LYS A 224 -3.47 -13.48 -14.81
CA LYS A 224 -4.44 -12.68 -15.58
C LYS A 224 -4.04 -11.22 -15.66
N ALA A 225 -3.54 -10.65 -14.56
CA ALA A 225 -3.05 -9.29 -14.54
C ALA A 225 -1.81 -9.13 -15.45
N GLU A 226 -0.90 -10.10 -15.46
CA GLU A 226 0.31 -10.09 -16.30
C GLU A 226 -0.04 -10.13 -17.80
N ILE A 227 -1.06 -10.89 -18.18
CA ILE A 227 -1.54 -10.97 -19.57
C ILE A 227 -2.57 -9.89 -19.94
N ASN A 228 -2.82 -8.90 -19.07
CA ASN A 228 -3.78 -7.81 -19.26
C ASN A 228 -5.25 -8.25 -19.41
N GLU A 229 -5.61 -9.42 -18.86
CA GLU A 229 -7.01 -9.87 -18.78
C GLU A 229 -7.72 -9.43 -17.48
N LEU A 230 -7.00 -8.77 -16.58
CA LEU A 230 -7.52 -8.14 -15.36
C LEU A 230 -7.19 -6.65 -15.37
N GLU A 231 -8.11 -5.85 -15.92
CA GLU A 231 -8.02 -4.39 -16.01
C GLU A 231 -9.38 -3.75 -15.69
N ASN A 232 -9.38 -2.48 -15.25
CA ASN A 232 -10.58 -1.73 -14.86
C ASN A 232 -11.51 -2.54 -13.93
N THR A 233 -10.90 -3.21 -12.96
CA THR A 233 -11.59 -4.09 -12.02
C THR A 233 -11.44 -3.58 -10.59
N LEU A 234 -12.54 -3.53 -9.85
CA LEU A 234 -12.57 -3.50 -8.39
C LEU A 234 -12.31 -4.93 -7.90
N TYR A 235 -11.09 -5.19 -7.46
CA TYR A 235 -10.65 -6.47 -6.92
C TYR A 235 -10.66 -6.40 -5.39
N LEU A 236 -11.44 -7.27 -4.79
CA LEU A 236 -11.66 -7.38 -3.35
C LEU A 236 -11.14 -8.72 -2.86
N HIS A 237 -10.40 -8.74 -1.75
CA HIS A 237 -9.82 -9.96 -1.19
C HIS A 237 -9.73 -9.86 0.33
N ASP A 238 -10.40 -10.78 1.04
CA ASP A 238 -10.36 -10.84 2.49
C ASP A 238 -9.26 -11.78 2.99
N GLU A 239 -8.45 -11.32 3.95
CA GLU A 239 -7.32 -12.04 4.58
C GLU A 239 -6.44 -12.82 3.57
N PRO A 240 -5.86 -12.13 2.57
CA PRO A 240 -5.21 -12.77 1.44
C PRO A 240 -3.96 -13.57 1.82
N ASP A 241 -3.35 -13.26 2.95
CA ASP A 241 -2.11 -13.85 3.43
C ASP A 241 -2.31 -14.93 4.50
N ILE A 242 -3.56 -15.37 4.72
CA ILE A 242 -3.86 -16.46 5.65
C ILE A 242 -3.00 -17.70 5.35
N SER A 243 -2.45 -18.29 6.43
CA SER A 243 -1.53 -19.44 6.38
C SER A 243 -0.21 -19.21 5.63
N LEU A 244 0.09 -17.98 5.18
CA LEU A 244 1.30 -17.68 4.41
C LEU A 244 2.46 -17.31 5.34
N HIS A 245 3.67 -17.75 4.96
CA HIS A 245 4.88 -17.34 5.66
C HIS A 245 5.07 -15.81 5.52
N PRO A 246 5.61 -15.10 6.54
CA PRO A 246 5.83 -13.65 6.49
C PRO A 246 6.51 -13.13 5.22
N SER A 247 7.48 -13.87 4.69
CA SER A 247 8.13 -13.49 3.43
C SER A 247 7.19 -13.63 2.22
N GLY A 248 6.38 -14.69 2.17
CA GLY A 248 5.33 -14.86 1.16
C GLY A 248 4.30 -13.73 1.20
N ALA A 249 3.85 -13.34 2.39
CA ALA A 249 2.92 -12.22 2.57
C ALA A 249 3.47 -10.91 1.97
N ARG A 250 4.75 -10.61 2.15
CA ARG A 250 5.39 -9.45 1.50
C ARG A 250 5.35 -9.51 -0.02
N TYR A 251 5.63 -10.67 -0.62
CA TYR A 251 5.56 -10.83 -2.07
C TYR A 251 4.13 -10.73 -2.59
N LEU A 252 3.16 -11.28 -1.85
CA LEU A 252 1.74 -11.15 -2.17
C LEU A 252 1.30 -9.68 -2.15
N ARG A 253 1.66 -8.93 -1.11
CA ARG A 253 1.45 -7.48 -1.01
C ARG A 253 2.02 -6.75 -2.23
N ASP A 254 3.29 -7.00 -2.55
CA ASP A 254 3.97 -6.32 -3.65
C ASP A 254 3.30 -6.62 -5.01
N GLU A 255 2.81 -7.85 -5.21
CA GLU A 255 2.06 -8.21 -6.40
C GLU A 255 0.68 -7.55 -6.43
N LEU A 256 -0.05 -7.48 -5.32
CA LEU A 256 -1.33 -6.76 -5.23
C LEU A 256 -1.15 -5.26 -5.54
N ILE A 257 -0.07 -4.63 -5.05
CA ILE A 257 0.30 -3.24 -5.38
C ILE A 257 0.63 -3.09 -6.87
N LYS A 258 1.27 -4.09 -7.49
CA LYS A 258 1.52 -4.07 -8.94
C LYS A 258 0.22 -4.20 -9.73
N ILE A 259 -0.69 -5.09 -9.33
CA ILE A 259 -2.01 -5.29 -9.94
C ILE A 259 -2.86 -4.00 -9.84
N SER A 260 -2.73 -3.24 -8.74
CA SER A 260 -3.47 -2.00 -8.53
C SER A 260 -3.11 -0.86 -9.48
N LYS A 261 -2.04 -0.98 -10.28
CA LYS A 261 -1.70 0.00 -11.32
C LYS A 261 -2.77 0.14 -12.41
N LYS A 262 -3.57 -0.91 -12.64
CA LYS A 262 -4.63 -0.95 -13.65
C LYS A 262 -6.02 -1.29 -13.07
N ASN A 263 -6.09 -1.46 -11.75
CA ASN A 263 -7.25 -1.99 -11.04
C ASN A 263 -7.40 -1.28 -9.70
N LEU A 264 -8.62 -1.19 -9.16
CA LEU A 264 -8.81 -0.78 -7.78
C LEU A 264 -8.74 -2.02 -6.90
N VAL A 265 -7.68 -2.15 -6.10
CA VAL A 265 -7.46 -3.31 -5.21
C VAL A 265 -7.76 -2.90 -3.78
N LEU A 266 -8.67 -3.62 -3.12
CA LEU A 266 -8.98 -3.49 -1.70
C LEU A 266 -8.82 -4.85 -1.03
N TYR A 267 -8.07 -4.91 0.06
CA TYR A 267 -7.96 -6.10 0.89
C TYR A 267 -7.99 -5.75 2.37
N SER A 268 -8.54 -6.67 3.17
CA SER A 268 -8.48 -6.67 4.63
C SER A 268 -7.39 -7.63 5.08
N THR A 269 -6.71 -7.30 6.17
CA THR A 269 -5.68 -8.15 6.75
C THR A 269 -5.40 -7.74 8.19
N HIS A 270 -5.11 -8.72 9.04
CA HIS A 270 -4.50 -8.51 10.35
C HIS A 270 -2.96 -8.53 10.30
N SER A 271 -2.37 -8.79 9.13
CA SER A 271 -0.96 -9.07 8.98
C SER A 271 -0.12 -7.83 8.77
N ILE A 272 0.86 -7.68 9.64
CA ILE A 272 1.84 -6.59 9.58
C ILE A 272 2.73 -6.64 8.33
N PHE A 273 2.85 -7.81 7.68
CA PHE A 273 3.67 -8.02 6.49
C PHE A 273 3.00 -7.51 5.22
N MET A 274 1.68 -7.34 5.27
CA MET A 274 0.86 -6.81 4.19
C MET A 274 0.77 -5.28 4.19
N ILE A 275 1.39 -4.61 5.17
CA ILE A 275 1.44 -3.15 5.23
C ILE A 275 2.43 -2.62 4.17
N ASP A 276 1.97 -1.69 3.33
CA ASP A 276 2.83 -0.91 2.44
C ASP A 276 3.50 0.22 3.23
N ARG A 277 4.80 0.05 3.49
CA ARG A 277 5.59 1.02 4.25
C ARG A 277 5.99 2.26 3.43
N ASN A 278 5.88 2.22 2.11
CA ASN A 278 6.30 3.33 1.25
C ASN A 278 5.23 4.42 1.18
N ILE A 279 3.96 4.01 1.25
CA ILE A 279 2.81 4.90 1.09
C ILE A 279 1.82 4.55 2.20
N ILE A 280 2.00 5.15 3.38
CA ILE A 280 1.24 4.82 4.59
C ILE A 280 -0.21 5.32 4.50
N ASN A 281 -0.44 6.46 3.85
CA ASN A 281 -1.74 7.11 3.74
C ASN A 281 -2.79 6.37 2.89
N ARG A 282 -2.45 5.20 2.31
CA ARG A 282 -3.43 4.34 1.62
C ARG A 282 -4.11 3.33 2.54
N HIS A 283 -3.65 3.22 3.78
CA HIS A 283 -4.18 2.26 4.74
C HIS A 283 -5.34 2.89 5.51
N LEU A 284 -6.34 2.07 5.78
CA LEU A 284 -7.44 2.38 6.68
C LEU A 284 -7.35 1.46 7.88
N ILE A 285 -7.46 2.02 9.08
CA ILE A 285 -7.61 1.22 10.28
C ILE A 285 -9.10 1.14 10.60
N VAL A 286 -9.56 -0.09 10.76
CA VAL A 286 -10.91 -0.40 11.21
C VAL A 286 -10.79 -0.89 12.65
N GLU A 287 -11.43 -0.17 13.58
CA GLU A 287 -11.42 -0.53 14.99
C GLU A 287 -12.84 -0.54 15.57
N LYS A 288 -13.00 -1.20 16.71
CA LYS A 288 -14.26 -1.25 17.43
C LYS A 288 -14.10 -0.60 18.80
N LYS A 289 -14.80 0.50 19.05
CA LYS A 289 -14.81 1.23 20.32
C LYS A 289 -16.23 1.30 20.85
N ASN A 290 -16.45 0.85 22.10
CA ASN A 290 -17.76 0.83 22.74
C ASN A 290 -18.85 0.19 21.86
N GLU A 291 -18.56 -0.96 21.26
CA GLU A 291 -19.45 -1.67 20.32
C GLU A 291 -19.77 -0.95 18.99
N VAL A 292 -19.11 0.17 18.70
CA VAL A 292 -19.24 0.91 17.44
C VAL A 292 -17.98 0.72 16.59
N THR A 293 -18.16 0.36 15.32
CA THR A 293 -17.06 0.28 14.35
C THR A 293 -16.71 1.68 13.86
N ASP A 294 -15.46 2.09 14.02
CA ASP A 294 -14.90 3.34 13.52
C ASP A 294 -13.85 3.03 12.44
N VAL A 295 -13.71 3.95 11.49
CA VAL A 295 -12.72 3.83 10.40
C VAL A 295 -11.90 5.10 10.37
N ARG A 296 -10.57 4.95 10.35
CA ARG A 296 -9.64 6.08 10.30
C ARG A 296 -8.60 5.91 9.21
N GLU A 297 -8.31 7.00 8.54
CA GLU A 297 -7.15 7.09 7.66
C GLU A 297 -5.86 7.13 8.48
N VAL A 298 -4.87 6.36 8.02
CA VAL A 298 -3.55 6.36 8.66
C VAL A 298 -2.76 7.58 8.19
N ASN A 299 -2.33 8.40 9.14
CA ASN A 299 -1.34 9.46 8.90
C ASN A 299 -0.06 9.18 9.70
N VAL A 300 1.02 9.90 9.40
CA VAL A 300 2.33 9.68 10.04
C VAL A 300 2.27 9.85 11.57
N SER A 301 1.37 10.70 12.09
CA SER A 301 1.16 10.89 13.53
C SER A 301 0.36 9.76 14.19
N ASN A 302 -0.67 9.21 13.54
CA ASN A 302 -1.55 8.16 14.09
C ASN A 302 -0.98 6.75 13.87
N PHE A 303 -0.14 6.57 12.84
CA PHE A 303 0.73 5.38 12.68
C PHE A 303 1.63 5.18 13.91
N VAL A 304 1.91 6.28 14.62
CA VAL A 304 2.75 6.35 15.80
C VAL A 304 1.93 6.27 17.11
N ASP A 305 0.62 6.03 17.10
CA ASP A 305 -0.18 5.91 18.33
C ASP A 305 -0.89 4.55 18.53
N GLU A 306 -1.13 3.74 17.50
CA GLU A 306 -1.90 2.49 17.65
C GLU A 306 -1.03 1.22 17.81
N GLU A 307 -1.22 0.52 18.93
CA GLU A 307 -0.47 -0.64 19.45
C GLU A 307 -0.25 -1.81 18.45
N VAL A 308 -1.11 -1.93 17.43
CA VAL A 308 -1.03 -2.98 16.38
C VAL A 308 0.05 -2.65 15.34
N ILE A 309 0.21 -1.36 14.99
CA ILE A 309 1.32 -0.87 14.18
C ILE A 309 2.61 -0.87 15.03
N TYR A 310 2.53 -0.64 16.34
CA TYR A 310 3.69 -0.78 17.23
C TYR A 310 4.25 -2.18 17.34
N ASN A 311 3.42 -3.21 17.32
CA ASN A 311 3.91 -4.59 17.27
C ASN A 311 4.52 -4.94 15.90
N ALA A 312 4.07 -4.29 14.82
CA ALA A 312 4.79 -4.27 13.54
C ALA A 312 6.13 -3.52 13.62
N ILE A 313 6.23 -2.53 14.50
CA ILE A 313 7.46 -1.75 14.76
C ILE A 313 8.38 -2.47 15.76
N GLY A 314 7.86 -3.34 16.62
CA GLY A 314 8.63 -4.41 17.27
C GLY A 314 9.26 -5.35 16.24
N TYR A 315 8.66 -5.49 15.06
CA TYR A 315 9.28 -6.18 13.94
C TYR A 315 10.40 -5.37 13.26
N SER A 316 10.40 -4.03 13.37
CA SER A 316 11.49 -3.18 12.83
C SER A 316 12.74 -3.18 13.72
N THR A 317 12.57 -3.39 15.03
CA THR A 317 13.66 -3.86 15.89
C THR A 317 14.11 -5.21 15.35
N PHE A 318 13.28 -6.27 15.35
CA PHE A 318 13.70 -7.63 14.98
C PHE A 318 14.27 -7.84 13.54
N GLU A 319 13.82 -7.10 12.52
CA GLU A 319 14.34 -7.22 11.13
C GLU A 319 15.77 -6.72 10.99
N ASN A 320 16.15 -5.72 11.79
CA ASN A 320 17.49 -5.16 11.79
C ASN A 320 18.34 -5.68 12.94
N LEU A 321 17.77 -6.45 13.89
CA LEU A 321 18.55 -7.00 14.98
C LEU A 321 19.55 -8.02 14.45
N LYS A 322 20.83 -7.74 14.66
CA LYS A 322 21.93 -8.66 14.40
C LYS A 322 22.40 -9.23 15.72
N ALA A 323 23.51 -9.98 15.70
CA ALA A 323 24.15 -10.41 16.94
C ALA A 323 24.50 -9.23 17.85
N LYS A 324 24.85 -8.08 17.25
CA LYS A 324 25.27 -6.82 17.87
C LYS A 324 24.39 -5.67 17.40
N ASN A 325 23.97 -4.79 18.30
CA ASN A 325 22.92 -3.79 17.99
C ASN A 325 23.13 -2.43 18.65
N ILE A 326 22.81 -1.34 17.94
CA ILE A 326 22.79 0.00 18.53
C ILE A 326 21.34 0.43 18.77
N ILE A 327 21.02 0.89 19.99
CA ILE A 327 19.76 1.52 20.33
C ILE A 327 20.01 3.02 20.44
N PHE A 328 19.47 3.78 19.49
CA PHE A 328 19.49 5.24 19.57
C PHE A 328 18.36 5.77 20.45
N GLU A 329 18.57 6.88 21.14
CA GLU A 329 17.52 7.54 21.93
C GLU A 329 16.29 7.90 21.07
N GLY A 330 16.50 8.41 19.87
CA GLY A 330 15.46 8.92 18.99
C GLY A 330 15.63 8.55 17.52
N TRP A 331 14.56 8.76 16.75
CA TRP A 331 14.57 8.52 15.29
C TRP A 331 15.58 9.40 14.55
N ARG A 332 15.81 10.63 15.03
CA ARG A 332 16.70 11.60 14.39
C ARG A 332 18.16 11.20 14.51
N ASP A 333 18.56 10.70 15.68
CA ASP A 333 19.87 10.11 15.95
C ASP A 333 20.17 8.97 14.99
N LYS A 334 19.21 8.04 14.87
CA LYS A 334 19.31 6.91 13.93
C LYS A 334 19.46 7.40 12.49
N LYS A 335 18.70 8.42 12.08
CA LYS A 335 18.76 8.97 10.71
C LYS A 335 20.10 9.63 10.43
N LEU A 336 20.65 10.37 11.40
CA LEU A 336 21.98 10.96 11.29
C LEU A 336 23.05 9.87 11.11
N PHE A 337 22.93 8.76 11.86
CA PHE A 337 23.81 7.61 11.77
C PHE A 337 23.72 6.91 10.41
N GLU A 338 22.51 6.58 9.95
CA GLU A 338 22.25 6.00 8.63
C GLU A 338 22.90 6.85 7.52
N PHE A 339 22.66 8.16 7.56
CA PHE A 339 23.19 9.09 6.57
C PHE A 339 24.72 9.15 6.58
N ALA A 340 25.36 9.14 7.76
CA ALA A 340 26.81 9.19 7.87
C ALA A 340 27.48 7.90 7.38
N ILE A 341 26.89 6.73 7.61
CA ILE A 341 27.41 5.45 7.11
C ILE A 341 27.38 5.40 5.57
N GLU A 342 26.31 5.91 4.97
CA GLU A 342 26.19 5.99 3.51
C GLU A 342 27.26 6.90 2.88
N HIS A 343 27.69 7.93 3.63
CA HIS A 343 28.60 8.98 3.16
C HIS A 343 29.97 8.99 3.87
N LEU A 344 30.45 7.82 4.28
CA LEU A 344 31.75 7.70 4.96
C LEU A 344 32.91 8.26 4.11
N PRO A 345 33.83 9.04 4.72
CA PRO A 345 35.07 9.46 4.08
C PRO A 345 35.90 8.27 3.62
N GLN A 346 36.71 8.45 2.57
CA GLN A 346 37.54 7.37 2.02
C GLN A 346 38.49 6.75 3.06
N THR A 347 38.97 7.57 4.00
CA THR A 347 39.84 7.17 5.12
C THR A 347 39.17 6.16 6.07
N ARG A 348 37.83 6.11 6.11
CA ARG A 348 37.03 5.28 7.04
C ARG A 348 36.25 4.17 6.34
N ARG A 349 36.62 3.78 5.12
CA ARG A 349 35.92 2.69 4.38
C ARG A 349 35.86 1.37 5.13
N LYS A 350 36.84 1.06 5.99
CA LYS A 350 36.84 -0.16 6.83
C LYS A 350 35.67 -0.17 7.81
N LEU A 351 35.29 1.00 8.34
CA LEU A 351 34.20 1.18 9.28
C LEU A 351 32.85 0.76 8.68
N LYS A 352 32.67 0.95 7.36
CA LYS A 352 31.46 0.52 6.65
C LYS A 352 31.22 -0.98 6.80
N LYS A 353 32.26 -1.80 6.76
CA LYS A 353 32.14 -3.25 6.91
C LYS A 353 31.71 -3.60 8.33
N THR A 354 32.38 -3.07 9.34
CA THR A 354 32.06 -3.31 10.76
C THR A 354 30.63 -2.87 11.09
N LEU A 355 30.25 -1.63 10.74
CA LEU A 355 28.91 -1.10 11.01
C LEU A 355 27.83 -1.82 10.19
N SER A 356 28.16 -2.38 9.03
CA SER A 356 27.21 -3.20 8.26
C SER A 356 26.90 -4.54 8.92
N GLU A 357 27.69 -5.00 9.91
CA GLU A 357 27.44 -6.22 10.68
C GLU A 357 26.66 -5.95 11.98
N ILE A 358 26.45 -4.67 12.31
CA ILE A 358 25.72 -4.20 13.49
C ILE A 358 24.28 -3.82 13.09
N GLY A 359 23.32 -4.31 13.86
CA GLY A 359 21.92 -3.91 13.77
C GLY A 359 21.69 -2.56 14.44
N PHE A 360 20.62 -1.85 14.10
CA PHE A 360 20.32 -0.60 14.79
C PHE A 360 18.83 -0.26 14.80
N CYS A 361 18.36 0.26 15.93
CA CYS A 361 16.99 0.70 16.16
C CYS A 361 16.97 2.03 16.95
N PHE A 362 15.79 2.54 17.28
CA PHE A 362 15.63 3.76 18.06
C PHE A 362 14.51 3.63 19.08
N ALA A 363 14.64 4.32 20.21
CA ALA A 363 13.59 4.52 21.22
C ALA A 363 12.79 5.82 20.93
N LYS A 364 11.75 6.10 21.72
CA LYS A 364 11.06 7.40 21.70
C LYS A 364 11.52 8.27 22.87
N GLY A 365 12.83 8.40 23.02
CA GLY A 365 13.46 9.05 24.15
C GLY A 365 13.88 8.06 25.24
N VAL A 366 14.71 8.56 26.16
CA VAL A 366 15.41 7.73 27.14
C VAL A 366 14.53 6.92 28.10
N LYS A 367 13.27 7.34 28.30
CA LYS A 367 12.32 6.62 29.16
C LYS A 367 11.82 5.30 28.55
N ASP A 368 11.85 5.20 27.22
CA ASP A 368 11.37 4.02 26.50
C ASP A 368 12.47 2.98 26.25
N ILE A 369 13.73 3.29 26.58
CA ILE A 369 14.85 2.37 26.40
C ILE A 369 14.64 1.08 27.21
N GLY A 370 14.17 1.20 28.46
CA GLY A 370 13.86 0.05 29.32
C GLY A 370 12.74 -0.87 28.82
N ARG A 371 12.01 -0.48 27.77
CA ARG A 371 11.04 -1.36 27.09
C ARG A 371 11.66 -2.19 25.98
N ILE A 372 12.76 -1.70 25.40
CA ILE A 372 13.45 -2.33 24.26
C ILE A 372 14.52 -3.31 24.75
N THR A 373 15.26 -2.93 25.79
CA THR A 373 16.41 -3.71 26.29
C THR A 373 16.05 -5.12 26.76
N PRO A 374 14.94 -5.38 27.50
CA PRO A 374 14.61 -6.74 27.94
C PRO A 374 14.34 -7.70 26.77
N MET A 375 13.88 -7.17 25.63
CA MET A 375 13.62 -7.97 24.43
C MET A 375 14.92 -8.40 23.74
N LEU A 376 15.95 -7.54 23.76
CA LEU A 376 17.28 -7.86 23.25
C LEU A 376 17.99 -8.89 24.13
N GLU A 377 17.86 -8.74 25.45
CA GLU A 377 18.36 -9.70 26.44
C GLU A 377 17.70 -11.06 26.29
N LEU A 378 16.36 -11.11 26.22
CA LEU A 378 15.62 -12.35 25.99
C LEU A 378 16.01 -13.03 24.69
N ALA A 379 16.31 -12.25 23.64
CA ALA A 379 16.77 -12.75 22.36
C ALA A 379 18.28 -13.09 22.31
N GLY A 380 19.02 -12.92 23.42
CA GLY A 380 20.45 -13.17 23.52
C GLY A 380 21.28 -12.31 22.58
N ARG A 381 20.89 -11.05 22.38
CA ARG A 381 21.58 -10.11 21.48
C ARG A 381 22.39 -9.11 22.27
N GLU A 382 23.62 -8.86 21.83
CA GLU A 382 24.46 -7.80 22.37
C GLU A 382 23.97 -6.44 21.87
N TYR A 383 24.00 -5.43 22.74
CA TYR A 383 23.58 -4.09 22.36
C TYR A 383 24.29 -2.97 23.11
N LEU A 384 24.38 -1.82 22.44
CA LEU A 384 24.88 -0.54 22.94
C LEU A 384 23.77 0.49 22.81
N ILE A 385 23.46 1.19 23.90
CA ILE A 385 22.57 2.34 23.91
C ILE A 385 23.41 3.61 23.69
N VAL A 386 22.98 4.45 22.76
CA VAL A 386 23.58 5.75 22.47
C VAL A 386 22.51 6.83 22.61
N SER A 387 22.75 7.81 23.49
CA SER A 387 21.77 8.86 23.80
C SER A 387 22.38 10.26 23.82
N ASP A 388 21.51 11.27 23.89
CA ASP A 388 21.89 12.63 24.21
C ASP A 388 22.58 12.69 25.60
N SER A 389 23.29 13.80 25.85
CA SER A 389 23.98 14.09 27.12
C SER A 389 23.17 15.06 27.99
N ASP A 390 21.84 15.08 27.81
CA ASP A 390 20.94 15.96 28.53
C ASP A 390 20.56 15.40 29.91
N LYS A 391 19.87 16.22 30.71
CA LYS A 391 19.48 15.85 32.08
C LYS A 391 18.60 14.59 32.12
N PRO A 392 17.53 14.45 31.30
CA PRO A 392 16.79 13.21 31.18
C PRO A 392 17.66 11.98 30.93
N ALA A 393 18.61 12.04 29.99
CA ALA A 393 19.45 10.91 29.65
C ALA A 393 20.37 10.50 30.82
N ILE A 394 21.02 11.46 31.47
CA ILE A 394 21.86 11.23 32.65
C ILE A 394 21.06 10.54 33.77
N GLU A 395 19.84 11.04 34.06
CA GLU A 395 19.00 10.49 35.12
C GLU A 395 18.51 9.07 34.82
N GLN A 396 18.24 8.74 33.55
CA GLN A 396 17.80 7.39 33.16
C GLN A 396 18.96 6.40 33.09
N GLN A 397 20.11 6.80 32.55
CA GLN A 397 21.31 5.98 32.50
C GLN A 397 21.78 5.57 33.91
N GLN A 398 21.69 6.46 34.89
CA GLN A 398 22.01 6.12 36.30
C GLN A 398 21.07 5.08 36.91
N LYS A 399 19.85 4.96 36.40
CA LYS A 399 18.82 4.02 36.87
C LYS A 399 18.76 2.74 36.03
N TYR A 400 19.58 2.66 34.99
CA TYR A 400 19.52 1.57 34.04
C TYR A 400 20.24 0.34 34.59
N GLU A 401 19.52 -0.79 34.63
CA GLU A 401 19.97 -2.06 35.22
C GLU A 401 20.07 -3.19 34.18
N GLY A 402 20.06 -2.88 32.88
CA GLY A 402 20.14 -3.88 31.82
C GLY A 402 21.58 -4.31 31.50
N ASP A 403 21.70 -5.37 30.69
CA ASP A 403 22.99 -6.03 30.38
C ASP A 403 23.87 -5.25 29.38
N GLY A 404 23.27 -4.38 28.55
CA GLY A 404 23.98 -3.63 27.52
C GLY A 404 24.70 -2.40 28.07
N LEU A 405 25.70 -1.90 27.34
CA LEU A 405 26.33 -0.63 27.69
C LEU A 405 25.40 0.52 27.31
N TRP A 406 25.26 1.52 28.19
CA TRP A 406 24.65 2.80 27.85
C TRP A 406 25.71 3.87 27.88
N MET A 407 25.95 4.53 26.75
CA MET A 407 26.90 5.63 26.63
C MET A 407 26.23 6.88 26.03
N ARG A 408 26.55 8.04 26.58
CA ARG A 408 26.12 9.34 26.04
C ARG A 408 27.15 9.91 25.07
N TYR A 409 26.76 10.88 24.25
CA TYR A 409 27.68 11.51 23.28
C TYR A 409 28.90 12.14 23.96
N ASP A 410 28.74 12.77 25.12
CA ASP A 410 29.83 13.39 25.88
C ASP A 410 30.84 12.36 26.42
N GLU A 411 30.38 11.14 26.74
CA GLU A 411 31.20 10.04 27.23
C GLU A 411 31.98 9.37 26.10
N LEU A 412 31.33 9.10 24.97
CA LEU A 412 31.95 8.43 23.82
C LEU A 412 33.14 9.23 23.28
N LEU A 413 33.04 10.56 23.25
CA LEU A 413 34.11 11.44 22.71
C LEU A 413 34.86 12.23 23.77
N SER A 414 34.53 12.09 25.06
CA SER A 414 35.11 12.88 26.15
C SER A 414 35.01 14.39 25.92
N ASP A 415 33.90 14.85 25.33
CA ASP A 415 33.64 16.26 25.01
C ASP A 415 32.26 16.69 25.53
N LYS A 416 32.26 17.48 26.61
CA LYS A 416 31.04 17.96 27.28
C LYS A 416 30.21 18.94 26.45
N SER A 417 30.72 19.44 25.32
CA SER A 417 29.95 20.29 24.41
C SER A 417 28.98 19.52 23.52
N LEU A 418 29.06 18.18 23.51
CA LEU A 418 28.19 17.30 22.74
C LEU A 418 26.96 16.93 23.56
N VAL A 419 25.93 17.78 23.49
CA VAL A 419 24.72 17.60 24.27
C VAL A 419 23.68 16.80 23.48
N THR A 420 23.53 17.09 22.19
CA THR A 420 22.48 16.51 21.34
C THR A 420 23.03 16.07 19.99
N ALA A 421 22.31 15.20 19.27
CA ALA A 421 22.67 14.80 17.90
C ALA A 421 22.91 16.00 16.96
N GLU A 422 22.19 17.10 17.15
CA GLU A 422 22.34 18.31 16.35
C GLU A 422 23.74 18.96 16.48
N ASP A 423 24.49 18.68 17.54
CA ASP A 423 25.86 19.20 17.75
C ASP A 423 26.88 18.66 16.75
N PHE A 424 26.52 17.58 16.05
CA PHE A 424 27.28 16.94 14.98
C PHE A 424 26.94 17.45 13.57
N ILE A 425 26.02 18.40 13.43
CA ILE A 425 25.63 19.01 12.16
C ILE A 425 26.24 20.41 12.09
N LYS A 426 27.00 20.78 11.06
CA LYS A 426 27.68 22.09 10.93
C LYS A 426 26.74 23.29 10.97
N PRO A 427 27.19 24.45 11.50
CA PRO A 427 26.35 25.65 11.65
C PRO A 427 25.66 26.10 10.35
N LEU A 428 26.36 25.98 9.22
CA LEU A 428 25.84 26.36 7.90
C LEU A 428 24.54 25.63 7.50
N ALA A 429 24.31 24.41 8.01
CA ALA A 429 23.11 23.64 7.71
C ALA A 429 21.85 24.24 8.39
N PHE A 430 22.05 25.02 9.45
CA PHE A 430 20.97 25.67 10.18
C PHE A 430 20.44 26.91 9.47
N ASN A 431 21.20 27.50 8.54
CA ASN A 431 20.84 28.77 7.90
C ASN A 431 19.44 28.76 7.29
N SER A 432 19.12 27.76 6.48
CA SER A 432 17.80 27.67 5.84
C SER A 432 16.67 27.45 6.85
N ALA A 433 16.92 26.64 7.88
CA ALA A 433 15.93 26.36 8.92
C ALA A 433 15.67 27.60 9.78
N ILE A 434 16.72 28.31 10.20
CA ILE A 434 16.63 29.54 10.99
C ILE A 434 15.97 30.66 10.18
N GLN A 435 16.30 30.81 8.90
CA GLN A 435 15.63 31.80 8.04
C GLN A 435 14.14 31.49 7.85
N LYS A 436 13.78 30.21 7.75
CA LYS A 436 12.37 29.80 7.73
C LYS A 436 11.65 30.21 9.02
N ILE A 437 12.24 29.94 10.18
CA ILE A 437 11.69 30.33 11.49
C ILE A 437 11.49 31.85 11.58
N LYS A 438 12.46 32.63 11.09
CA LYS A 438 12.37 34.10 11.03
C LYS A 438 11.23 34.56 10.11
N ASN A 439 11.07 33.95 8.95
CA ASN A 439 9.99 34.32 8.01
C ASN A 439 8.60 34.03 8.58
N GLU A 440 8.46 32.96 9.35
CA GLU A 440 7.20 32.58 10.02
C GLU A 440 6.96 33.42 11.30
N ASN A 441 8.01 34.02 11.86
CA ASN A 441 7.97 34.85 13.06
C ASN A 441 8.70 36.18 12.82
N SER A 442 8.07 37.07 12.06
CA SER A 442 8.66 38.31 11.53
C SER A 442 9.22 39.27 12.59
N SER A 443 8.86 39.09 13.87
CA SER A 443 9.36 39.86 15.01
C SER A 443 10.74 39.41 15.51
N LEU A 444 11.27 38.28 15.05
CA LEU A 444 12.57 37.76 15.49
C LEU A 444 13.74 38.52 14.81
N PRO A 445 14.78 38.93 15.58
CA PRO A 445 15.99 39.52 15.01
C PRO A 445 16.80 38.48 14.22
N ASP A 446 17.77 38.92 13.43
CA ASP A 446 18.70 37.97 12.79
C ASP A 446 19.47 37.16 13.83
N PHE A 447 19.58 35.85 13.60
CA PHE A 447 20.34 34.96 14.46
C PHE A 447 21.81 34.88 14.01
N PRO A 448 22.77 35.22 14.87
CA PRO A 448 24.19 35.07 14.58
C PRO A 448 24.59 33.59 14.55
N ILE A 449 24.80 33.04 13.35
CA ILE A 449 25.14 31.62 13.14
C ILE A 449 26.44 31.21 13.86
N GLU A 450 27.35 32.14 14.10
CA GLU A 450 28.59 31.91 14.85
C GLU A 450 28.32 31.47 16.30
N ASP A 451 27.21 31.92 16.89
CA ASP A 451 26.82 31.60 18.26
C ASP A 451 26.42 30.12 18.43
N LEU A 452 26.20 29.38 17.33
CA LEU A 452 26.01 27.92 17.39
C LEU A 452 27.25 27.19 17.92
N LYS A 453 28.42 27.80 17.89
CA LYS A 453 29.61 27.27 18.58
C LYS A 453 29.52 27.60 20.07
N ASN A 454 28.80 26.76 20.81
CA ASN A 454 28.54 27.00 22.23
C ASN A 454 28.82 25.75 23.09
N PRO A 455 29.46 25.90 24.27
CA PRO A 455 29.72 24.78 25.17
C PRO A 455 28.46 24.06 25.70
N PHE A 456 27.29 24.70 25.66
CA PHE A 456 26.03 24.12 26.12
C PHE A 456 25.20 23.47 25.00
N GLY A 457 25.77 23.34 23.80
CA GLY A 457 25.12 22.76 22.64
C GLY A 457 24.33 23.79 21.81
N ARG A 458 24.08 23.45 20.54
CA ARG A 458 23.49 24.35 19.54
C ARG A 458 22.04 24.68 19.83
N LEU A 459 21.26 23.67 20.20
CA LEU A 459 19.83 23.83 20.47
C LEU A 459 19.59 24.71 21.70
N PHE A 460 20.48 24.66 22.69
CA PHE A 460 20.40 25.53 23.85
C PHE A 460 20.48 27.02 23.45
N VAL A 461 21.39 27.37 22.54
CA VAL A 461 21.53 28.76 22.07
C VAL A 461 20.31 29.22 21.29
N ILE A 462 19.80 28.37 20.40
CA ILE A 462 18.59 28.69 19.62
C ILE A 462 17.38 28.84 20.55
N GLN A 463 17.24 27.94 21.53
CA GLN A 463 16.20 28.04 22.55
C GLN A 463 16.31 29.37 23.31
N LYS A 464 17.51 29.75 23.76
CA LYS A 464 17.72 31.02 24.48
C LYS A 464 17.43 32.23 23.63
N TRP A 465 17.77 32.19 22.35
CA TRP A 465 17.42 33.25 21.41
C TRP A 465 15.90 33.39 21.23
N LEU A 466 15.16 32.29 21.08
CA LEU A 466 13.69 32.31 20.98
C LEU A 466 13.05 32.84 22.28
N GLU A 467 13.47 32.32 23.43
CA GLU A 467 12.96 32.73 24.75
C GLU A 467 13.24 34.22 25.04
N SER A 468 14.44 34.71 24.70
CA SER A 468 14.83 36.12 24.90
C SER A 468 14.04 37.08 24.00
N ASN A 469 13.44 36.59 22.93
CA ASN A 469 12.57 37.35 22.03
C ASN A 469 11.07 37.07 22.28
N HIS A 470 10.72 36.69 23.50
CA HIS A 470 9.34 36.54 23.98
C HIS A 470 8.50 35.46 23.28
N ILE A 471 9.12 34.46 22.65
CA ILE A 471 8.40 33.27 22.18
C ILE A 471 8.02 32.41 23.38
N SER A 472 6.76 31.94 23.43
CA SER A 472 6.27 31.10 24.54
C SER A 472 7.04 29.77 24.60
N LYS A 473 7.09 29.14 25.78
CA LYS A 473 7.77 27.84 25.95
C LYS A 473 7.18 26.74 25.05
N GLU A 474 5.86 26.74 24.87
CA GLU A 474 5.16 25.77 24.02
C GLU A 474 5.53 25.96 22.55
N ASN A 475 5.47 27.20 22.05
CA ASN A 475 5.87 27.51 20.68
C ASN A 475 7.36 27.26 20.45
N THR A 476 8.21 27.57 21.45
CA THR A 476 9.65 27.27 21.38
C THR A 476 9.91 25.79 21.18
N LYS A 477 9.19 24.91 21.90
CA LYS A 477 9.31 23.46 21.73
C LYS A 477 8.90 23.02 20.33
N THR A 478 7.78 23.53 19.81
CA THR A 478 7.29 23.24 18.46
C THR A 478 8.29 23.69 17.39
N ILE A 479 8.78 24.94 17.49
CA ILE A 479 9.77 25.50 16.57
C ILE A 479 11.07 24.69 16.58
N LEU A 480 11.56 24.28 17.76
CA LEU A 480 12.75 23.45 17.86
C LEU A 480 12.52 22.07 17.22
N ASP A 481 11.35 21.46 17.39
CA ASP A 481 11.03 20.17 16.78
C ASP A 481 10.98 20.24 15.24
N GLU A 482 10.38 21.31 14.70
CA GLU A 482 10.37 21.61 13.27
C GLU A 482 11.78 21.87 12.73
N LEU A 483 12.61 22.60 13.48
CA LEU A 483 14.02 22.84 13.14
C LEU A 483 14.77 21.51 13.04
N LYS A 484 14.68 20.66 14.07
CA LYS A 484 15.34 19.34 14.09
C LYS A 484 14.90 18.49 12.90
N THR A 485 13.61 18.48 12.59
CA THR A 485 13.05 17.75 11.43
C THR A 485 13.62 18.29 10.12
N SER A 486 13.66 19.61 9.96
CA SER A 486 14.20 20.27 8.77
C SER A 486 15.68 19.95 8.54
N LEU A 487 16.49 19.90 9.60
CA LEU A 487 17.92 19.57 9.52
C LEU A 487 18.15 18.15 9.00
N ILE A 488 17.41 17.17 9.53
CA ILE A 488 17.53 15.76 9.11
C ILE A 488 17.03 15.56 7.68
N SER A 489 15.91 16.17 7.31
CA SER A 489 15.35 16.04 5.95
C SER A 489 16.22 16.68 4.86
N ASN A 490 16.98 17.72 5.18
CA ASN A 490 17.80 18.47 4.23
C ASN A 490 19.31 18.21 4.39
N LEU A 491 19.67 17.11 5.05
CA LEU A 491 21.06 16.78 5.35
C LEU A 491 21.86 16.53 4.06
N LYS A 492 23.08 17.09 4.00
CA LYS A 492 24.03 16.89 2.90
C LYS A 492 25.35 16.40 3.47
N PRO A 493 26.19 15.68 2.71
CA PRO A 493 27.48 15.19 3.22
C PRO A 493 28.39 16.31 3.74
N SER A 494 28.33 17.49 3.13
CA SER A 494 29.07 18.68 3.56
C SER A 494 28.62 19.21 4.94
N HIS A 495 27.41 18.87 5.40
CA HIS A 495 26.83 19.33 6.66
C HIS A 495 27.32 18.54 7.87
N LEU A 496 27.91 17.35 7.71
CA LEU A 496 28.38 16.58 8.86
C LEU A 496 29.67 17.18 9.45
N GLU A 497 29.73 17.27 10.78
CA GLU A 497 30.96 17.61 11.49
C GLU A 497 31.94 16.41 11.46
N PRO A 498 33.26 16.65 11.28
CA PRO A 498 34.25 15.58 11.28
C PRO A 498 34.20 14.70 12.53
N LYS A 499 33.91 15.31 13.69
CA LYS A 499 33.78 14.63 14.99
C LYS A 499 32.69 13.56 15.04
N TYR A 500 31.67 13.63 14.16
CA TYR A 500 30.67 12.56 14.09
C TYR A 500 31.27 11.25 13.58
N PHE A 501 32.26 11.34 12.69
CA PHE A 501 32.94 10.14 12.23
C PHE A 501 33.90 9.58 13.29
N ASP A 502 34.45 10.44 14.17
CA ASP A 502 35.19 10.00 15.35
C ASP A 502 34.25 9.26 16.32
N LEU A 503 33.00 9.74 16.48
CA LEU A 503 31.96 9.06 17.27
C LEU A 503 31.69 7.65 16.74
N LEU A 504 31.57 7.50 15.41
CA LEU A 504 31.35 6.20 14.78
C LEU A 504 32.51 5.23 15.03
N ASP A 505 33.75 5.73 15.08
CA ASP A 505 34.92 4.92 15.42
C ASP A 505 34.85 4.44 16.88
N GLU A 506 34.42 5.29 17.83
CA GLU A 506 34.26 4.91 19.24
C GLU A 506 33.09 3.94 19.48
N ILE A 507 31.97 4.13 18.78
CA ILE A 507 30.84 3.19 18.79
C ILE A 507 31.29 1.80 18.30
N ALA A 508 32.06 1.76 17.21
CA ALA A 508 32.52 0.50 16.65
C ALA A 508 33.51 -0.25 17.55
N LYS A 509 34.18 0.42 18.51
CA LYS A 509 35.07 -0.22 19.49
C LYS A 509 34.33 -0.86 20.66
N GLN A 510 33.05 -0.54 20.87
CA GLN A 510 32.24 -1.13 21.95
C GLN A 510 31.72 -2.54 21.61
N PHE A 511 31.93 -2.98 20.38
CA PHE A 511 31.59 -4.30 19.87
C PHE A 511 32.86 -4.99 19.39
#